data_AF-A0A651DDP5-F1
#
_entry.id   AF-A0A651DDP5-F1
#
_cell.length_a   1.000
_cell.length_b   1.000
_cell.length_c   1.000
_cell.angle_alpha   90.00
_cell.angle_beta   90.00
_cell.angle_gamma   90.00
#
_symmetry.space_group_name_H-M   'P 1'
#
loop_
_entity.id
_entity.type
_entity.pdbx_description
1 polymer ?
#
loop_
_entity_poly.entity_id
_entity_poly.type
_entity_poly.pdbx_seq_one_letter_code
_entity_poly.pdbx_strand_id
1 'polypeptide(L)'
;MRAPFDLRYFFVVLPLLALLSCSPEEETRLVPAPAVAQASADHAPITREAFDALFTRVDNTGRWGELDQKGTLNLITPEVRLHAVQEMRDGGTVSLARDLLIGPVPGMFEEMELGFMLLSDTLLGPADGSVLWAMERIGLVFHGLSVTHVDALSHMSYRDRVYNAPAAFDPDGVPD
;
A
#
# COMPACT_ATOMS: atom_id res chain seq x y z
N MET A 1 13.60 37.69 11.95
CA MET A 1 14.31 37.73 10.66
C MET A 1 14.32 36.33 10.10
N ARG A 2 13.46 36.06 9.11
CA ARG A 2 13.35 34.77 8.40
C ARG A 2 14.19 34.88 7.13
N ALA A 3 15.12 33.95 6.91
CA ALA A 3 15.81 33.82 5.64
C ALA A 3 14.83 33.24 4.58
N PRO A 4 14.87 33.71 3.32
CA PRO A 4 14.02 33.15 2.27
C PRO A 4 14.58 31.83 1.76
N PHE A 5 13.69 30.85 1.57
CA PHE A 5 13.95 29.62 0.82
C PHE A 5 14.19 30.00 -0.65
N ASP A 6 15.38 29.66 -1.18
CA ASP A 6 15.75 29.86 -2.59
C ASP A 6 15.46 28.56 -3.35
N LEU A 7 14.31 28.49 -4.05
CA LEU A 7 13.99 27.46 -5.03
C LEU A 7 14.75 27.78 -6.33
N ARG A 8 15.92 27.17 -6.52
CA ARG A 8 16.57 27.12 -7.83
C ARG A 8 16.60 25.68 -8.33
N TYR A 9 15.67 25.42 -9.26
CA TYR A 9 15.86 24.57 -10.44
C TYR A 9 16.79 23.36 -10.28
N PHE A 10 16.25 22.24 -9.79
CA PHE A 10 16.81 20.93 -10.10
C PHE A 10 16.36 20.52 -11.51
N PHE A 11 17.09 20.97 -12.52
CA PHE A 11 17.08 20.32 -13.83
C PHE A 11 17.97 19.07 -13.71
N VAL A 12 17.37 17.90 -13.54
CA VAL A 12 18.07 16.63 -13.76
C VAL A 12 18.15 16.41 -15.27
N VAL A 13 19.23 16.88 -15.88
CA VAL A 13 19.63 16.44 -17.22
C VAL A 13 20.28 15.07 -17.04
N LEU A 14 19.53 14.01 -17.31
CA LEU A 14 20.09 12.66 -17.48
C LEU A 14 20.96 12.66 -18.75
N PRO A 15 22.27 12.36 -18.67
CA PRO A 15 23.06 12.14 -19.88
C PRO A 15 22.70 10.77 -20.45
N LEU A 16 21.95 10.80 -21.55
CA LEU A 16 21.82 9.72 -22.51
C LEU A 16 23.18 9.53 -23.20
N LEU A 17 24.02 8.59 -22.74
CA LEU A 17 24.92 7.78 -23.58
C LEU A 17 25.72 6.79 -22.72
N ALA A 18 25.24 5.54 -22.62
CA ALA A 18 26.07 4.34 -22.42
C ALA A 18 25.27 3.11 -22.84
N LEU A 19 24.99 2.98 -24.14
CA LEU A 19 24.69 1.69 -24.74
C LEU A 19 26.02 1.00 -25.02
N LEU A 20 26.36 -0.04 -24.24
CA LEU A 20 27.05 -1.24 -24.75
C LEU A 20 27.16 -2.31 -23.64
N SER A 21 26.60 -3.47 -23.96
CA SER A 21 26.73 -4.77 -23.30
C SER A 21 25.89 -5.03 -22.04
N CYS A 22 24.55 -5.04 -22.19
CA CYS A 22 23.71 -5.92 -21.38
C CYS A 22 23.12 -6.99 -22.32
N SER A 23 23.42 -8.26 -22.02
CA SER A 23 22.96 -9.44 -22.76
C SER A 23 21.43 -9.49 -22.78
N PRO A 24 20.77 -9.78 -23.91
CA PRO A 24 19.32 -9.91 -23.98
C PRO A 24 18.88 -11.30 -23.51
N GLU A 25 19.21 -11.70 -22.29
CA GLU A 25 18.76 -12.99 -21.72
C GLU A 25 18.50 -12.93 -20.21
N GLU A 26 17.98 -11.81 -19.72
CA GLU A 26 17.21 -11.85 -18.46
C GLU A 26 15.75 -11.58 -18.81
N GLU A 27 15.20 -12.51 -19.61
CA GLU A 27 13.78 -12.78 -19.64
C GLU A 27 13.34 -12.89 -18.18
N THR A 28 12.52 -11.93 -17.73
CA THR A 28 11.93 -11.91 -16.40
C THR A 28 11.26 -13.26 -16.20
N ARG A 29 11.96 -14.21 -15.57
CA ARG A 29 11.35 -15.47 -15.18
C ARG A 29 10.25 -15.07 -14.26
N LEU A 30 9.01 -15.19 -14.75
CA LEU A 30 7.83 -15.19 -13.92
C LEU A 30 8.07 -16.33 -12.92
N VAL A 31 8.60 -16.01 -11.75
CA VAL A 31 8.68 -16.97 -10.66
C VAL A 31 7.21 -17.27 -10.38
N PRO A 32 6.74 -18.50 -10.59
CA PRO A 32 5.36 -18.83 -10.28
C PRO A 32 5.13 -18.42 -8.82
N ALA A 33 4.07 -17.65 -8.58
CA ALA A 33 3.72 -17.24 -7.23
C ALA A 33 3.78 -18.50 -6.34
N PRO A 34 4.51 -18.45 -5.20
CA PRO A 34 4.56 -19.60 -4.32
C PRO A 34 3.12 -20.01 -4.04
N ALA A 35 2.82 -21.31 -4.17
CA ALA A 35 1.55 -21.84 -3.73
C ALA A 35 1.30 -21.29 -2.33
N VAL A 36 0.20 -20.54 -2.15
CA VAL A 36 -0.22 -20.09 -0.84
C VAL A 36 -0.33 -21.37 -0.02
N ALA A 37 0.62 -21.58 0.89
CA ALA A 37 0.53 -22.69 1.81
C ALA A 37 -0.79 -22.51 2.53
N GLN A 38 -1.75 -23.39 2.25
CA GLN A 38 -2.97 -23.43 3.04
C GLN A 38 -2.50 -23.63 4.47
N ALA A 39 -2.81 -22.66 5.34
CA ALA A 39 -2.56 -22.81 6.75
C ALA A 39 -3.12 -24.17 7.17
N SER A 40 -2.29 -25.01 7.80
CA SER A 40 -2.77 -26.30 8.28
C SER A 40 -3.94 -26.03 9.23
N ALA A 41 -5.08 -26.65 8.93
CA ALA A 41 -6.30 -26.54 9.72
C ALA A 41 -6.22 -27.37 11.02
N ASP A 42 -5.03 -27.50 11.62
CA ASP A 42 -4.82 -28.24 12.88
C ASP A 42 -5.26 -27.44 14.11
N HIS A 43 -5.89 -26.28 13.91
CA HIS A 43 -6.45 -25.48 14.99
C HIS A 43 -7.82 -26.02 15.37
N ALA A 44 -7.91 -26.60 16.57
CA ALA A 44 -9.20 -26.97 17.14
C ALA A 44 -10.13 -25.74 17.14
N PRO A 45 -11.38 -25.87 16.67
CA PRO A 45 -12.31 -24.75 16.64
C PRO A 45 -12.54 -24.23 18.06
N ILE A 46 -12.42 -22.91 18.25
CA ILE A 46 -12.75 -22.26 19.52
C ILE A 46 -14.26 -22.06 19.63
N THR A 47 -14.81 -22.17 20.85
CA THR A 47 -16.22 -21.85 21.07
C THR A 47 -16.45 -20.34 21.02
N ARG A 48 -17.70 -19.92 20.81
CA ARG A 48 -18.07 -18.49 20.82
C ARG A 48 -17.74 -17.84 22.16
N GLU A 49 -17.96 -18.53 23.26
CA GLU A 49 -17.69 -18.05 24.61
C GLU A 49 -16.19 -17.84 24.83
N ALA A 50 -15.37 -18.77 24.34
CA ALA A 50 -13.91 -18.65 24.39
C ALA A 50 -13.40 -17.48 23.54
N PHE A 51 -13.98 -17.28 22.35
CA PHE A 51 -13.67 -16.13 21.49
C PHE A 51 -14.06 -14.82 22.17
N ASP A 52 -15.27 -14.72 22.70
CA ASP A 52 -15.77 -13.50 23.34
C ASP A 52 -14.90 -13.12 24.56
N ALA A 53 -14.53 -14.11 25.38
CA ALA A 53 -13.61 -13.90 26.50
C ALA A 53 -12.22 -13.44 26.05
N LEU A 54 -11.70 -14.02 24.96
CA LEU A 54 -10.43 -13.58 24.37
C LEU A 54 -10.53 -12.15 23.85
N PHE A 55 -11.58 -11.84 23.08
CA PHE A 55 -11.81 -10.52 22.50
C PHE A 55 -11.84 -9.45 23.59
N THR A 56 -12.65 -9.63 24.63
CA THR A 56 -12.71 -8.71 25.78
C THR A 56 -11.35 -8.54 26.46
N ARG A 57 -10.54 -9.60 26.55
CA ARG A 57 -9.22 -9.54 27.19
C ARG A 57 -8.19 -8.74 26.38
N VAL A 58 -8.30 -8.71 25.05
CA VAL A 58 -7.30 -8.08 24.16
C VAL A 58 -7.77 -6.78 23.50
N ASP A 59 -9.01 -6.37 23.77
CA ASP A 59 -9.58 -5.13 23.27
C ASP A 59 -8.81 -3.90 23.80
N ASN A 60 -8.40 -3.03 22.89
CA ASN A 60 -7.69 -1.78 23.21
C ASN A 60 -8.60 -0.54 23.07
N THR A 61 -9.91 -0.71 22.91
CA THR A 61 -10.89 0.39 22.90
C THR A 61 -10.69 1.27 24.13
N GLY A 62 -10.67 2.59 23.94
CA GLY A 62 -10.47 3.58 25.00
C GLY A 62 -9.05 3.67 25.59
N ARG A 63 -8.13 2.74 25.28
CA ARG A 63 -6.77 2.69 25.87
C ARG A 63 -5.98 3.99 25.70
N TRP A 64 -6.13 4.65 24.55
CA TRP A 64 -5.46 5.93 24.23
C TRP A 64 -6.42 7.12 24.22
N GLY A 65 -7.61 6.95 24.81
CA GLY A 65 -8.69 7.93 24.81
C GLY A 65 -9.85 7.53 23.89
N GLU A 66 -11.05 7.97 24.25
CA GLU A 66 -12.30 7.63 23.56
C GLU A 66 -12.39 8.14 22.12
N LEU A 67 -11.62 9.19 21.78
CA LEU A 67 -11.57 9.79 20.45
C LEU A 67 -10.34 9.34 19.64
N ASP A 68 -9.54 8.41 20.15
CA ASP A 68 -8.39 7.91 19.41
C ASP A 68 -8.83 7.14 18.15
N GLN A 69 -8.12 7.36 17.05
CA GLN A 69 -8.35 6.71 15.75
C GLN A 69 -7.11 5.95 15.25
N LYS A 70 -6.03 5.90 16.05
CA LYS A 70 -4.74 5.32 15.65
C LYS A 70 -4.55 3.90 16.18
N GLY A 71 -5.21 3.54 17.28
CA GLY A 71 -5.05 2.25 17.93
C GLY A 71 -3.59 1.98 18.27
N THR A 72 -3.10 0.79 17.93
CA THR A 72 -1.72 0.36 18.24
C THR A 72 -0.64 1.16 17.52
N LEU A 73 -0.95 1.98 16.51
CA LEU A 73 0.02 2.92 15.93
C LEU A 73 0.53 3.93 16.98
N ASN A 74 -0.22 4.15 18.06
CA ASN A 74 0.25 4.95 19.21
C ASN A 74 1.47 4.35 19.93
N LEU A 75 1.80 3.07 19.71
CA LEU A 75 3.02 2.45 20.22
C LEU A 75 4.28 2.86 19.43
N ILE A 76 4.12 3.43 18.23
CA ILE A 76 5.23 3.92 17.40
C ILE A 76 5.63 5.32 17.89
N THR A 77 6.29 5.39 19.04
CA THR A 77 6.72 6.66 19.64
C THR A 77 7.94 7.28 18.92
N PRO A 78 8.27 8.56 19.15
CA PRO A 78 9.54 9.13 18.67
C PRO A 78 10.78 8.32 19.07
N GLU A 79 10.80 7.78 20.29
CA GLU A 79 11.90 6.98 20.83
C GLU A 79 12.02 5.63 20.10
N VAL A 80 10.90 4.95 19.85
CA VAL A 80 10.88 3.71 19.05
C VAL A 80 11.38 3.97 17.64
N ARG A 81 10.96 5.08 17.01
CA ARG A 81 11.44 5.47 15.68
C ARG A 81 12.94 5.76 15.66
N LEU A 82 13.46 6.47 16.67
CA LEU A 82 14.89 6.76 16.77
C LEU A 82 15.70 5.48 16.95
N HIS A 83 15.24 4.56 17.82
CA HIS A 83 15.87 3.26 18.00
C HIS A 83 15.88 2.46 16.69
N ALA A 84 14.77 2.41 15.95
CA ALA A 84 14.72 1.70 14.68
C ALA A 84 15.72 2.23 13.65
N VAL A 85 15.92 3.55 13.57
CA VAL A 85 16.92 4.17 12.68
C VAL A 85 18.35 3.82 13.11
N GLN A 86 18.61 3.68 14.40
CA GLN A 86 19.94 3.33 14.93
C GLN A 86 20.35 1.88 14.61
N GLU A 87 19.43 1.01 14.23
CA GLU A 87 19.73 -0.37 13.80
C GLU A 87 20.36 -0.43 12.39
N MET A 88 20.25 0.62 11.58
CA MET A 88 20.80 0.66 10.23
C MET A 88 22.34 0.71 10.27
N ARG A 89 23.02 -0.16 9.51
CA ARG A 89 24.50 -0.25 9.50
C ARG A 89 25.15 0.09 8.16
N ASP A 90 24.58 -0.40 7.06
CA ASP A 90 25.16 -0.37 5.72
C ASP A 90 24.36 0.47 4.71
N GLY A 91 23.14 0.87 5.08
CA GLY A 91 22.24 1.65 4.21
C GLY A 91 21.60 0.84 3.08
N GLY A 92 21.70 -0.49 3.12
CA GLY A 92 21.04 -1.36 2.14
C GLY A 92 19.51 -1.30 2.28
N THR A 93 18.81 -1.44 1.16
CA THR A 93 17.33 -1.51 1.13
C THR A 93 16.88 -2.77 0.42
N VAL A 94 15.80 -3.37 0.92
CA VAL A 94 15.12 -4.51 0.30
C VAL A 94 13.64 -4.18 0.22
N SER A 95 13.06 -4.30 -0.97
CA SER A 95 11.61 -4.12 -1.13
C SER A 95 10.86 -5.28 -0.47
N LEU A 96 9.89 -4.97 0.38
CA LEU A 96 8.90 -5.93 0.90
C LEU A 96 7.57 -5.85 0.13
N ALA A 97 7.50 -4.99 -0.88
CA ALA A 97 6.34 -4.93 -1.76
C ALA A 97 6.40 -6.06 -2.78
N ARG A 98 5.25 -6.66 -3.05
CA ARG A 98 5.08 -7.53 -4.22
C ARG A 98 4.91 -6.69 -5.48
N ASP A 99 5.23 -7.28 -6.62
CA ASP A 99 4.83 -6.72 -7.91
C ASP A 99 3.30 -6.71 -8.03
N LEU A 100 2.78 -5.63 -8.62
CA LEU A 100 1.35 -5.47 -8.86
C LEU A 100 0.88 -6.53 -9.85
N LEU A 101 -0.17 -7.26 -9.48
CA LEU A 101 -0.82 -8.21 -10.38
C LEU A 101 -1.95 -7.51 -11.14
N ILE A 102 -1.68 -7.12 -12.38
CA ILE A 102 -2.65 -6.45 -13.25
C ILE A 102 -3.56 -7.48 -13.94
N GLY A 103 -4.86 -7.18 -13.98
CA GLY A 103 -5.89 -8.03 -14.60
C GLY A 103 -6.46 -9.11 -13.66
N PRO A 104 -7.08 -10.17 -14.22
CA PRO A 104 -7.76 -11.20 -13.44
C PRO A 104 -6.78 -12.04 -12.61
N VAL A 105 -7.06 -12.15 -11.32
CA VAL A 105 -6.33 -13.02 -10.38
C VAL A 105 -7.32 -14.00 -9.71
N PRO A 106 -7.07 -15.32 -9.76
CA PRO A 106 -7.95 -16.30 -9.12
C PRO A 106 -8.18 -16.00 -7.62
N GLY A 107 -9.45 -15.97 -7.21
CA GLY A 107 -9.84 -15.70 -5.83
C GLY A 107 -10.01 -14.21 -5.48
N MET A 108 -9.83 -13.30 -6.43
CA MET A 108 -10.16 -11.88 -6.28
C MET A 108 -11.59 -11.56 -6.68
N PHE A 109 -12.19 -10.58 -6.01
CA PHE A 109 -13.53 -10.06 -6.34
C PHE A 109 -13.50 -9.08 -7.52
N GLU A 110 -12.41 -8.33 -7.65
CA GLU A 110 -12.23 -7.30 -8.67
C GLU A 110 -10.76 -7.23 -9.11
N GLU A 111 -10.54 -6.77 -10.34
CA GLU A 111 -9.24 -6.76 -11.00
C GLU A 111 -8.50 -5.44 -10.74
N MET A 112 -7.16 -5.48 -10.72
CA MET A 112 -6.37 -4.26 -10.79
C MET A 112 -6.22 -3.84 -12.25
N GLU A 113 -6.40 -2.56 -12.53
CA GLU A 113 -6.26 -2.00 -13.87
C GLU A 113 -5.02 -1.14 -14.00
N LEU A 114 -4.34 -1.24 -15.12
CA LEU A 114 -3.27 -0.33 -15.52
C LEU A 114 -3.48 0.04 -16.98
N GLY A 115 -3.68 1.33 -17.23
CA GLY A 115 -3.82 1.88 -18.57
C GLY A 115 -2.73 2.90 -18.86
N PHE A 116 -2.22 2.87 -20.08
CA PHE A 116 -1.24 3.82 -20.60
C PHE A 116 -1.84 4.56 -21.79
N MET A 117 -1.56 5.85 -21.89
CA MET A 117 -1.97 6.71 -22.99
C MET A 117 -0.80 7.60 -23.40
N LEU A 118 -0.58 7.74 -24.70
CA LEU A 118 0.34 8.72 -25.26
C LEU A 118 -0.47 9.83 -25.93
N LEU A 119 -0.11 11.08 -25.63
CA LEU A 119 -0.79 12.27 -26.14
C LEU A 119 0.20 13.18 -26.85
N SER A 120 -0.22 13.68 -28.00
CA SER A 120 0.37 14.85 -28.67
C SER A 120 -0.75 15.89 -28.76
N ASP A 121 -0.70 16.90 -27.90
CA ASP A 121 -1.75 17.91 -27.74
C ASP A 121 -1.12 19.31 -27.81
N THR A 122 -1.76 20.22 -28.54
CA THR A 122 -1.38 21.63 -28.66
C THR A 122 -1.35 22.35 -27.32
N LEU A 123 -2.11 21.87 -26.33
CA LEU A 123 -2.06 22.38 -24.95
C LEU A 123 -0.77 22.02 -24.20
N LEU A 124 -0.08 20.94 -24.59
CA LEU A 124 1.11 20.41 -23.92
C LEU A 124 2.38 20.46 -24.79
N GLY A 125 2.27 20.84 -26.07
CA GLY A 125 3.40 20.98 -26.99
C GLY A 125 2.94 21.00 -28.46
N PRO A 126 3.85 20.97 -29.43
CA PRO A 126 3.46 20.82 -30.83
C PRO A 126 2.71 19.49 -31.05
N ALA A 127 1.53 19.54 -31.68
CA ALA A 127 0.71 18.36 -31.99
C ALA A 127 1.18 17.63 -33.28
N ASP A 128 2.45 17.73 -33.61
CA ASP A 128 3.09 17.14 -34.79
C ASP A 128 3.79 15.81 -34.47
N GLY A 129 3.59 15.29 -33.25
CA GLY A 129 4.26 14.08 -32.76
C GLY A 129 5.74 14.26 -32.43
N SER A 130 6.30 15.47 -32.55
CA SER A 130 7.69 15.75 -32.13
C SER A 130 7.87 15.68 -30.61
N VAL A 131 6.77 15.86 -29.87
CA VAL A 131 6.70 15.66 -28.42
C VAL A 131 5.48 14.77 -28.12
N LEU A 132 5.72 13.69 -27.37
CA LEU A 132 4.70 12.80 -26.84
C LEU A 132 4.73 12.84 -25.31
N TRP A 133 3.55 12.91 -24.70
CA TRP A 133 3.36 12.86 -23.26
C TRP A 133 2.76 11.52 -22.89
N ALA A 134 3.36 10.84 -21.91
CA ALA A 134 2.77 9.65 -21.31
C ALA A 134 1.82 10.04 -20.19
N MET A 135 0.69 9.36 -20.13
CA MET A 135 -0.26 9.40 -19.04
C MET A 135 -0.64 7.99 -18.63
N GLU A 136 -0.73 7.76 -17.33
CA GLU A 136 -1.11 6.49 -16.75
C GLU A 136 -2.41 6.61 -15.94
N ARG A 137 -3.21 5.55 -15.96
CA ARG A 137 -4.32 5.36 -15.02
C ARG A 137 -4.13 4.04 -14.28
N ILE A 138 -4.37 4.04 -12.98
CA ILE A 138 -4.30 2.84 -12.15
C ILE A 138 -5.62 2.68 -11.40
N GLY A 139 -6.27 1.53 -11.57
CA GLY A 139 -7.40 1.08 -10.76
C GLY A 139 -6.91 0.11 -9.70
N LEU A 140 -7.12 0.42 -8.42
CA LEU A 140 -6.62 -0.34 -7.28
C LEU A 140 -7.76 -0.95 -6.49
N VAL A 141 -7.63 -2.24 -6.18
CA VAL A 141 -8.42 -2.94 -5.18
C VAL A 141 -7.45 -3.39 -4.09
N PHE A 142 -7.54 -2.79 -2.91
CA PHE A 142 -6.56 -3.04 -1.85
C PHE A 142 -6.74 -4.42 -1.23
N HIS A 143 -7.96 -4.83 -0.94
CA HIS A 143 -8.21 -6.06 -0.19
C HIS A 143 -8.23 -7.24 -1.16
N GLY A 144 -7.04 -7.82 -1.30
CA GLY A 144 -6.78 -8.87 -2.27
C GLY A 144 -5.34 -9.37 -2.23
N LEU A 145 -5.00 -10.20 -3.21
CA LEU A 145 -3.66 -10.74 -3.40
C LEU A 145 -2.82 -9.88 -4.36
N SER A 146 -3.42 -8.91 -5.03
CA SER A 146 -2.77 -8.22 -6.15
C SER A 146 -1.82 -7.09 -5.74
N VAL A 147 -1.87 -6.63 -4.49
CA VAL A 147 -1.03 -5.56 -3.95
C VAL A 147 -0.65 -5.80 -2.49
N THR A 148 0.59 -5.48 -2.11
CA THR A 148 0.99 -5.40 -0.70
C THR A 148 0.33 -4.18 -0.07
N HIS A 149 -0.48 -4.38 0.98
CA HIS A 149 -1.23 -3.31 1.63
C HIS A 149 -1.28 -3.51 3.16
N VAL A 150 -1.80 -2.50 3.85
CA VAL A 150 -2.12 -2.54 5.28
C VAL A 150 -3.59 -2.15 5.42
N ASP A 151 -4.34 -2.99 6.13
CA ASP A 151 -5.74 -2.72 6.42
C ASP A 151 -5.88 -1.67 7.52
N ALA A 152 -6.71 -0.66 7.27
CA ALA A 152 -7.07 0.32 8.29
C ALA A 152 -7.95 -0.32 9.39
N LEU A 153 -8.01 0.31 10.56
CA LEU A 153 -8.87 -0.15 11.67
C LEU A 153 -10.37 -0.16 11.32
N SER A 154 -10.78 0.56 10.27
CA SER A 154 -12.12 0.57 9.71
C SER A 154 -12.40 -0.59 8.74
N HIS A 155 -11.39 -1.39 8.36
CA HIS A 155 -11.54 -2.44 7.36
C HIS A 155 -12.53 -3.54 7.80
N MET A 156 -12.57 -3.86 9.08
CA MET A 156 -13.46 -4.88 9.64
C MET A 156 -14.22 -4.34 10.85
N SER A 157 -15.50 -4.67 10.91
CA SER A 157 -16.35 -4.40 12.06
C SER A 157 -16.72 -5.69 12.79
N TYR A 158 -17.01 -5.56 14.08
CA TYR A 158 -17.53 -6.63 14.91
C TYR A 158 -18.60 -6.05 15.84
N ARG A 159 -19.80 -6.68 15.86
CA ARG A 159 -20.97 -6.20 16.63
C ARG A 159 -21.27 -4.72 16.37
N ASP A 160 -21.34 -4.35 15.09
CA ASP A 160 -21.68 -2.99 14.63
C ASP A 160 -20.70 -1.91 15.14
N ARG A 161 -19.45 -2.30 15.39
CA ARG A 161 -18.39 -1.39 15.83
C ARG A 161 -17.09 -1.64 15.07
N VAL A 162 -16.38 -0.57 14.82
CA VAL A 162 -14.95 -0.57 14.49
C VAL A 162 -14.18 -0.05 15.70
N TYR A 163 -12.85 0.10 15.60
CA TYR A 163 -12.07 0.66 16.70
C TYR A 163 -12.60 2.03 17.15
N ASN A 164 -12.93 2.18 18.45
CA ASN A 164 -13.45 3.40 19.09
C ASN A 164 -14.71 4.06 18.45
N ALA A 165 -15.31 3.48 17.41
CA ALA A 165 -16.45 4.09 16.71
C ALA A 165 -17.53 3.05 16.37
N PRO A 166 -18.80 3.47 16.23
CA PRO A 166 -19.79 2.64 15.55
C PRO A 166 -19.29 2.27 14.16
N ALA A 167 -19.61 1.07 13.69
CA ALA A 167 -19.45 0.75 12.30
C ALA A 167 -20.51 1.56 11.55
N ALA A 168 -20.12 2.68 10.95
CA ALA A 168 -20.99 3.40 10.05
C ALA A 168 -21.22 2.51 8.82
N PHE A 169 -22.36 1.83 8.77
CA PHE A 169 -22.94 1.40 7.51
C PHE A 169 -23.80 2.57 7.02
N ASP A 170 -23.21 3.46 6.24
CA ASP A 170 -23.99 4.38 5.42
C ASP A 170 -24.36 3.65 4.12
N PRO A 171 -25.61 3.24 3.93
CA PRO A 171 -26.05 2.61 2.68
C PRO A 171 -25.92 3.54 1.47
N ASP A 172 -25.78 4.86 1.68
CA ASP A 172 -25.69 5.87 0.64
C ASP A 172 -24.24 6.30 0.33
N GLY A 173 -23.25 5.73 1.03
CA GLY A 173 -21.84 5.71 0.61
C GLY A 173 -21.10 7.04 0.63
N VAL A 174 -21.45 7.98 1.52
CA VAL A 174 -20.58 9.14 1.77
C VAL A 174 -19.72 8.84 2.99
N PRO A 175 -18.43 8.48 2.82
CA PRO A 175 -17.52 8.42 3.95
C PRO A 175 -17.36 9.84 4.53
N ASP A 176 -17.60 9.99 5.82
CA ASP A 176 -17.17 11.18 6.59
C ASP A 176 -15.64 11.36 6.53
#